data_AF-A0A7W8YKF5-F1
#
_entry.id   AF-A0A7W8YKF5-F1
#
_cell.length_a   1.000
_cell.length_b   1.000
_cell.length_c   1.000
_cell.angle_alpha   90.00
_cell.angle_beta   90.00
_cell.angle_gamma   90.00
#
_symmetry.space_group_name_H-M   'P 1'
#
loop_
_entity.id
_entity.type
_entity.pdbx_description
1 polymer ?
#
loop_
_entity_poly.entity_id
_entity_poly.type
_entity_poly.pdbx_seq_one_letter_code
_entity_poly.pdbx_strand_id
1 'polypeptide(L)'
;MREQTGLGKVARRQGAATLNPIMLARDGDSRLALYAAARDHLRARGYEQVSMRMFRAPHAPEQNGPSYCCQNDGRIAARRWPALRAALPAHIYLWLNAYDRRGPGYYSAEDLAWLDAIDPWFALNRRPVPSRGKACLAGELSLSVDGDGELARCHFIPERLGNLYTDDLADMLQERSCPRFKCDCYIGYAQRKDLPFQRVFGTGVLARIAPEQ
;
A
#
# COMPACT_ATOMS: atom_id res chain seq x y z
N MET A 1 23.05 8.73 -9.77
CA MET A 1 22.73 7.41 -10.33
C MET A 1 22.42 6.50 -9.14
N ARG A 2 21.16 6.06 -8.96
CA ARG A 2 20.83 5.08 -7.91
C ARG A 2 20.62 3.74 -8.59
N GLU A 3 21.69 2.96 -8.66
CA GLU A 3 21.61 1.51 -8.83
C GLU A 3 20.88 0.93 -7.62
N GLN A 4 20.17 -0.18 -7.79
CA GLN A 4 19.28 -0.82 -6.80
C GLN A 4 17.84 -0.29 -6.73
N THR A 5 17.14 -0.29 -7.87
CA THR A 5 15.73 -0.72 -7.82
C THR A 5 15.72 -2.25 -7.68
N GLY A 6 14.73 -2.81 -6.97
CA GLY A 6 14.61 -4.25 -6.67
C GLY A 6 14.53 -5.21 -7.87
N LEU A 7 14.73 -4.74 -9.10
CA LEU A 7 14.85 -5.55 -10.32
C LEU A 7 16.11 -6.45 -10.31
N GLY A 8 17.13 -6.12 -9.51
CA GLY A 8 18.33 -6.96 -9.36
C GLY A 8 18.09 -8.31 -8.66
N LYS A 9 16.95 -8.50 -7.98
CA LYS A 9 16.62 -9.78 -7.31
C LYS A 9 15.80 -10.74 -8.18
N VAL A 10 15.35 -10.33 -9.37
CA VAL A 10 14.53 -11.17 -10.26
C VAL A 10 15.39 -12.09 -11.14
N ALA A 11 16.69 -11.83 -11.26
CA ALA A 11 17.62 -12.65 -12.06
C ALA A 11 17.88 -14.08 -11.51
N ARG A 12 17.29 -14.45 -10.36
CA ARG A 12 17.42 -15.81 -9.78
C ARG A 12 16.12 -16.63 -9.74
N ARG A 13 14.98 -16.09 -10.18
CA ARG A 13 13.74 -16.89 -10.29
C ARG A 13 13.53 -17.30 -11.74
N GLN A 14 14.09 -18.45 -12.09
CA GLN A 14 13.67 -19.23 -13.26
C GLN A 14 12.16 -19.44 -13.17
N GLY A 15 11.38 -18.75 -14.00
CA GLY A 15 9.92 -18.85 -13.97
C GLY A 15 9.17 -17.83 -14.83
N ALA A 16 9.79 -16.69 -15.18
CA ALA A 16 9.17 -15.69 -16.04
C ALA A 16 9.45 -15.92 -17.53
N ALA A 17 9.17 -17.11 -18.06
CA ALA A 17 9.32 -17.40 -19.51
C ALA A 17 8.12 -16.91 -20.35
N THR A 18 7.06 -16.40 -19.72
CA THR A 18 5.75 -16.10 -20.36
C THR A 18 5.39 -14.62 -20.41
N LEU A 19 6.29 -13.73 -20.01
CA LEU A 19 6.09 -12.29 -20.19
C LEU A 19 6.66 -11.90 -21.56
N ASN A 20 5.79 -11.52 -22.49
CA ASN A 20 6.22 -10.88 -23.73
C ASN A 20 7.16 -9.72 -23.39
N PRO A 21 8.32 -9.58 -24.06
CA PRO A 21 9.26 -8.52 -23.75
C PRO A 21 8.60 -7.17 -24.02
N ILE A 22 8.27 -6.45 -22.95
CA ILE A 22 7.73 -5.09 -23.04
C ILE A 22 8.91 -4.19 -23.40
N MET A 23 8.92 -3.66 -24.62
CA MET A 23 9.93 -2.68 -25.02
C MET A 23 9.83 -1.47 -24.09
N LEU A 24 10.92 -1.22 -23.35
CA LEU A 24 11.04 -0.04 -22.52
C LEU A 24 11.13 1.19 -23.44
N ALA A 25 10.27 2.18 -23.19
CA ALA A 25 10.30 3.46 -23.87
C ALA A 25 11.69 4.11 -23.72
N ARG A 26 12.22 4.65 -24.82
CA ARG A 26 13.60 5.17 -24.93
C ARG A 26 13.89 6.34 -23.97
N ASP A 27 12.85 7.00 -23.48
CA ASP A 27 12.84 8.10 -22.51
C ASP A 27 12.75 7.65 -21.04
N GLY A 28 12.76 6.34 -20.77
CA GLY A 28 13.03 5.78 -19.44
C GLY A 28 11.84 5.63 -18.48
N ASP A 29 10.63 6.09 -18.84
CA ASP A 29 9.42 5.85 -18.03
C ASP A 29 8.45 4.92 -18.76
N SER A 30 8.63 3.61 -18.58
CA SER A 30 7.76 2.56 -19.12
C SER A 30 6.71 2.06 -18.12
N ARG A 31 6.60 2.67 -16.94
CA ARG A 31 5.86 2.10 -15.81
C ARG A 31 4.37 1.92 -16.09
N LEU A 32 3.74 2.85 -16.82
CA LEU A 32 2.33 2.74 -17.17
C LEU A 32 2.08 1.60 -18.17
N ALA A 33 2.95 1.46 -19.17
CA ALA A 33 2.87 0.36 -20.14
C ALA A 33 3.12 -1.00 -19.46
N LEU A 34 4.11 -1.07 -18.56
CA LEU A 34 4.39 -2.26 -17.75
C LEU A 34 3.20 -2.63 -16.87
N TYR A 35 2.57 -1.64 -16.24
CA TYR A 35 1.37 -1.86 -15.43
C TYR A 35 0.21 -2.40 -16.27
N ALA A 36 -0.11 -1.76 -17.39
CA ALA A 36 -1.21 -2.17 -18.26
C ALA A 36 -1.01 -3.61 -18.76
N ALA A 37 0.20 -3.91 -19.25
CA ALA A 37 0.53 -5.25 -19.71
C ALA A 37 0.45 -6.31 -18.59
N ALA A 38 0.94 -6.01 -17.38
CA ALA A 38 0.84 -6.91 -16.24
C ALA A 38 -0.62 -7.17 -15.83
N ARG A 39 -1.44 -6.11 -15.77
CA ARG A 39 -2.88 -6.21 -15.48
C ARG A 39 -3.57 -7.09 -16.52
N ASP A 40 -3.36 -6.81 -17.81
CA ASP A 40 -4.04 -7.53 -18.89
C ASP A 40 -3.61 -9.01 -18.91
N HIS A 41 -2.34 -9.28 -18.63
CA HIS A 41 -1.80 -10.63 -18.50
C HIS A 41 -2.45 -11.43 -17.36
N LEU A 42 -2.66 -10.80 -16.20
CA LEU A 42 -3.30 -11.43 -15.03
C LEU A 42 -4.79 -11.66 -15.28
N ARG A 43 -5.50 -10.67 -15.82
CA ARG A 43 -6.94 -10.79 -16.14
C ARG A 43 -7.20 -11.86 -17.19
N ALA A 44 -6.34 -11.98 -18.22
CA ALA A 44 -6.45 -13.04 -19.22
C ALA A 44 -6.29 -14.46 -18.64
N ARG A 45 -5.75 -14.60 -17.43
CA ARG A 45 -5.60 -15.87 -16.69
C ARG A 45 -6.65 -16.07 -15.60
N GLY A 46 -7.72 -15.28 -15.63
CA GLY A 46 -8.84 -15.38 -14.70
C GLY A 46 -8.59 -14.75 -13.34
N TYR A 47 -7.50 -14.01 -13.15
CA TYR A 47 -7.31 -13.28 -11.90
C TYR A 47 -8.32 -12.13 -11.80
N GLU A 48 -8.99 -12.04 -10.67
CA GLU A 48 -9.86 -10.92 -10.33
C GLU A 48 -9.00 -9.74 -9.90
N GLN A 49 -9.22 -8.56 -10.49
CA GLN A 49 -8.54 -7.35 -10.05
C GLN A 49 -9.29 -6.75 -8.85
N VAL A 50 -8.71 -6.86 -7.64
CA VAL A 50 -9.31 -6.38 -6.39
C VAL A 50 -8.99 -4.90 -6.13
N SER A 51 -7.78 -4.47 -6.51
CA SER A 51 -7.36 -3.07 -6.44
C SER A 51 -6.41 -2.74 -7.60
N MET A 52 -5.85 -1.52 -7.63
CA MET A 52 -4.81 -1.19 -8.62
C MET A 52 -3.70 -2.26 -8.64
N ARG A 53 -3.23 -2.74 -7.48
CA ARG A 53 -2.04 -3.62 -7.40
C ARG A 53 -2.32 -5.00 -6.81
N MET A 54 -3.55 -5.25 -6.38
CA MET A 54 -3.97 -6.53 -5.85
C MET A 54 -4.80 -7.29 -6.87
N PHE A 55 -4.38 -8.52 -7.14
CA PHE A 55 -5.09 -9.47 -7.99
C PHE A 55 -5.32 -10.75 -7.19
N ARG A 56 -6.55 -11.26 -7.20
CA ARG A 56 -6.93 -12.52 -6.58
C ARG A 56 -6.87 -13.64 -7.63
N ALA A 57 -6.17 -14.72 -7.32
CA ALA A 57 -6.12 -15.87 -8.22
C ALA A 57 -7.46 -16.61 -8.23
N PRO A 58 -7.85 -17.27 -9.34
CA PRO A 58 -9.13 -17.99 -9.43
C PRO A 58 -9.33 -19.08 -8.36
N HIS A 59 -8.23 -19.69 -7.91
CA HIS A 59 -8.21 -20.76 -6.92
C HIS A 59 -7.90 -20.26 -5.50
N ALA A 60 -7.68 -18.95 -5.34
CA ALA A 60 -7.41 -18.40 -4.01
C ALA A 60 -8.72 -18.51 -3.19
N PRO A 61 -8.68 -19.09 -1.99
CA PRO A 61 -9.85 -19.10 -1.13
C PRO A 61 -10.30 -17.66 -0.86
N GLU A 62 -11.60 -17.47 -0.61
CA GLU A 62 -12.12 -16.22 -0.06
C GLU A 62 -11.43 -15.97 1.29
N GLN A 63 -10.38 -15.15 1.28
CA GLN A 63 -9.65 -14.84 2.49
C GLN A 63 -10.18 -13.56 3.13
N ASN A 64 -10.66 -13.70 4.37
CA ASN A 64 -10.85 -12.65 5.36
C ASN A 64 -9.53 -12.31 6.08
N GLY A 65 -8.44 -12.13 5.33
CA GLY A 65 -7.11 -11.87 5.89
C GLY A 65 -6.15 -11.32 4.84
N PRO A 66 -5.41 -10.23 5.10
CA PRO A 66 -4.56 -9.63 4.09
C PRO A 66 -3.11 -10.14 4.21
N SER A 67 -2.63 -10.85 3.18
CA SER A 67 -1.20 -10.94 2.90
C SER A 67 -0.87 -9.94 1.79
N TYR A 68 -0.49 -8.73 2.18
CA TYR A 68 -0.01 -7.69 1.25
C TYR A 68 1.24 -7.02 1.81
N CYS A 69 2.33 -7.03 1.05
CA CYS A 69 3.58 -6.33 1.36
C CYS A 69 3.75 -5.13 0.43
N CYS A 70 3.56 -3.93 0.98
CA CYS A 70 3.53 -2.65 0.28
C CYS A 70 4.87 -2.13 -0.27
N GLN A 71 5.98 -2.82 0.03
CA GLN A 71 7.33 -2.27 -0.12
C GLN A 71 7.87 -2.29 -1.56
N ASN A 72 7.20 -2.95 -2.51
CA ASN A 72 7.74 -3.16 -3.87
C ASN A 72 7.14 -2.29 -4.96
N ASP A 73 6.20 -1.41 -4.65
CA ASP A 73 5.40 -0.82 -5.71
C ASP A 73 5.85 0.58 -6.15
N GLY A 74 6.42 0.58 -7.35
CA GLY A 74 7.05 1.70 -8.03
C GLY A 74 6.22 2.99 -8.13
N ARG A 75 6.96 4.09 -8.18
CA ARG A 75 6.50 5.48 -8.28
C ARG A 75 5.84 5.71 -9.64
N ILE A 76 4.65 6.33 -9.71
CA ILE A 76 4.12 6.89 -10.96
C ILE A 76 4.08 8.42 -10.83
N ALA A 77 4.52 9.13 -11.87
CA ALA A 77 4.54 10.60 -11.88
C ALA A 77 3.11 11.17 -12.03
N ALA A 78 2.86 12.32 -11.39
CA ALA A 78 1.54 12.98 -11.29
C ALA A 78 0.77 13.04 -12.62
N ARG A 79 1.46 13.35 -13.72
CA ARG A 79 0.86 13.57 -15.04
C ARG A 79 0.30 12.32 -15.73
N ARG A 80 0.58 11.11 -15.24
CA ARG A 80 0.18 9.85 -15.90
C ARG A 80 -1.00 9.14 -15.24
N TRP A 81 -1.36 9.58 -14.05
CA TRP A 81 -2.43 8.97 -13.30
C TRP A 81 -3.84 9.15 -13.94
N PRO A 82 -4.16 10.18 -14.77
CA PRO A 82 -5.43 10.23 -15.52
C PRO A 82 -5.64 9.05 -16.44
N ALA A 83 -4.62 8.71 -17.22
CA ALA A 83 -4.65 7.54 -18.10
C ALA A 83 -4.79 6.24 -17.28
N LEU A 84 -4.11 6.15 -16.13
CA LEU A 84 -4.23 4.99 -15.26
C LEU A 84 -5.65 4.83 -14.69
N ARG A 85 -6.25 5.93 -14.22
CA ARG A 85 -7.61 5.92 -13.70
C ARG A 85 -8.63 5.52 -14.77
N ALA A 86 -8.51 6.08 -15.97
CA ALA A 86 -9.38 5.77 -17.11
C ALA A 86 -9.26 4.31 -17.57
N ALA A 87 -8.09 3.69 -17.41
CA ALA A 87 -7.88 2.31 -17.80
C ALA A 87 -8.51 1.30 -16.82
N LEU A 88 -8.91 1.72 -15.61
CA LEU A 88 -9.45 0.85 -14.57
C LEU A 88 -10.98 1.00 -14.47
N PRO A 89 -11.74 -0.09 -14.21
CA PRO A 89 -13.17 0.01 -13.92
C PRO A 89 -13.43 1.02 -12.79
N ALA A 90 -14.55 1.75 -12.89
CA ALA A 90 -14.85 2.86 -11.98
C ALA A 90 -14.91 2.43 -10.49
N HIS A 91 -15.39 1.21 -10.22
CA HIS A 91 -15.50 0.66 -8.87
C HIS A 91 -14.15 0.23 -8.27
N ILE A 92 -13.09 0.07 -9.07
CA ILE A 92 -11.78 -0.32 -8.57
C ILE A 92 -11.12 0.88 -7.91
N TYR A 93 -10.91 0.82 -6.61
CA TYR A 93 -10.25 1.89 -5.85
C TYR A 93 -8.79 2.08 -6.31
N LEU A 94 -8.40 3.35 -6.53
CA LEU A 94 -7.04 3.74 -6.93
C LEU A 94 -6.34 4.47 -5.77
N TRP A 95 -5.48 3.74 -5.07
CA TRP A 95 -4.70 4.26 -3.96
C TRP A 95 -3.47 5.03 -4.46
N LEU A 96 -3.37 6.31 -4.06
CA LEU A 96 -2.23 7.16 -4.32
C LEU A 96 -1.33 7.33 -3.08
N ASN A 97 -0.01 7.31 -3.30
CA ASN A 97 0.99 7.66 -2.28
C ASN A 97 1.66 8.98 -2.64
N ALA A 98 1.61 9.93 -1.72
CA ALA A 98 2.30 11.20 -1.81
C ALA A 98 3.81 10.99 -1.79
N TYR A 99 4.52 11.81 -2.57
CA TYR A 99 5.97 11.70 -2.63
C TYR A 99 6.62 12.38 -1.41
N ASP A 100 7.24 11.60 -0.53
CA ASP A 100 7.78 12.12 0.74
C ASP A 100 8.92 13.13 0.60
N ARG A 101 9.78 12.99 -0.42
CA ARG A 101 10.92 13.89 -0.65
C ARG A 101 10.58 15.06 -1.57
N ARG A 102 9.32 15.47 -1.58
CA ARG A 102 8.84 16.61 -2.37
C ARG A 102 9.36 17.93 -1.79
N GLY A 103 9.81 18.81 -2.67
CA GLY A 103 10.08 20.21 -2.30
C GLY A 103 8.79 21.02 -2.17
N PRO A 104 8.88 22.29 -1.71
CA PRO A 104 7.77 23.23 -1.79
C PRO A 104 7.23 23.32 -3.22
N GLY A 105 5.91 23.37 -3.38
CA GLY A 105 5.27 23.51 -4.71
C GLY A 105 5.39 22.30 -5.64
N TYR A 106 5.86 21.14 -5.17
CA TYR A 106 6.02 19.95 -6.02
C TYR A 106 4.73 19.52 -6.74
N TYR A 107 3.59 19.64 -6.06
CA TYR A 107 2.27 19.48 -6.68
C TYR A 107 1.68 20.86 -6.94
N SER A 108 1.31 21.14 -8.19
CA SER A 108 0.53 22.32 -8.54
C SER A 108 -0.88 22.23 -7.93
N ALA A 109 -1.61 23.35 -7.90
CA ALA A 109 -3.01 23.35 -7.48
C ALA A 109 -3.87 22.44 -8.38
N GLU A 110 -3.58 22.40 -9.67
CA GLU A 110 -4.21 21.52 -10.65
C GLU A 110 -3.92 20.04 -10.35
N ASP A 111 -2.66 19.68 -10.10
CA ASP A 111 -2.30 18.31 -9.70
C ASP A 111 -3.08 17.90 -8.45
N LEU A 112 -3.15 18.79 -7.45
CA LEU A 112 -3.81 18.48 -6.17
C LEU A 112 -5.31 18.28 -6.32
N ALA A 113 -6.00 19.16 -7.05
CA ALA A 113 -7.44 19.05 -7.26
C ALA A 113 -7.81 17.70 -7.86
N TRP A 114 -7.00 17.23 -8.81
CA TRP A 114 -7.24 15.98 -9.49
C TRP A 114 -6.79 14.74 -8.69
N LEU A 115 -5.64 14.80 -7.99
CA LEU A 115 -5.17 13.71 -7.12
C LEU A 115 -6.15 13.47 -5.96
N ASP A 116 -6.65 14.54 -5.34
CA ASP A 116 -7.64 14.46 -4.26
C ASP A 116 -9.00 13.95 -4.79
N ALA A 117 -9.34 14.18 -6.07
CA ALA A 117 -10.56 13.63 -6.69
C ALA A 117 -10.48 12.10 -6.92
N ILE A 118 -9.28 11.56 -7.16
CA ILE A 118 -9.10 10.11 -7.36
C ILE A 118 -9.00 9.34 -6.07
N ASP A 119 -8.23 9.88 -5.13
CA ASP A 119 -8.06 9.30 -3.82
C ASP A 119 -8.42 10.38 -2.80
N PRO A 120 -9.66 10.35 -2.28
CA PRO A 120 -10.11 11.29 -1.25
C PRO A 120 -9.24 11.29 0.02
N TRP A 121 -8.41 10.24 0.22
CA TRP A 121 -7.51 10.11 1.35
C TRP A 121 -6.07 10.55 1.04
N PHE A 122 -5.80 11.01 -0.19
CA PHE A 122 -4.48 11.52 -0.60
C PHE A 122 -4.05 12.72 0.23
N ALA A 123 -4.98 13.62 0.54
CA ALA A 123 -4.72 14.79 1.38
C ALA A 123 -4.12 14.41 2.76
N LEU A 124 -4.61 13.34 3.39
CA LEU A 124 -4.08 12.88 4.67
C LEU A 124 -2.66 12.31 4.54
N ASN A 125 -2.39 11.50 3.51
CA ASN A 125 -1.05 10.99 3.27
C ASN A 125 -0.07 12.12 2.91
N ARG A 126 -0.53 13.13 2.17
CA ARG A 126 0.24 14.33 1.81
C ARG A 126 0.45 15.28 2.99
N ARG A 127 -0.49 15.36 3.93
CA ARG A 127 -0.44 16.26 5.09
C ARG A 127 -0.90 15.50 6.35
N PRO A 128 -0.07 14.59 6.85
CA PRO A 128 -0.44 13.76 7.99
C PRO A 128 -0.61 14.63 9.24
N VAL A 129 -1.73 14.45 9.92
CA VAL A 129 -2.02 15.11 11.20
C VAL A 129 -1.11 14.56 12.31
N PRO A 130 -0.78 15.36 13.34
CA PRO A 130 0.02 14.88 14.47
C PRO A 130 -0.56 13.61 15.08
N SER A 131 0.32 12.67 15.46
CA SER A 131 -0.05 11.39 16.06
C SER A 131 0.31 11.27 17.52
N ARG A 132 1.19 12.12 18.04
CA ARG A 132 1.71 11.98 19.41
C ARG A 132 0.57 11.99 20.42
N GLY A 133 0.55 11.01 21.31
CA GLY A 133 -0.45 10.88 22.38
C GLY A 133 -1.82 10.36 21.92
N LYS A 134 -2.02 10.13 20.62
CA LYS A 134 -3.30 9.61 20.10
C LYS A 134 -3.40 8.09 20.29
N ALA A 135 -4.61 7.63 20.59
CA ALA A 135 -4.94 6.21 20.70
C ALA A 135 -4.85 5.52 19.34
N CYS A 136 -4.39 4.27 19.35
CA CYS A 136 -4.11 3.50 18.14
C CYS A 136 -4.35 2.02 18.41
N LEU A 137 -4.90 1.31 17.43
CA LEU A 137 -5.08 -0.14 17.46
C LEU A 137 -3.74 -0.92 17.31
N ALA A 138 -2.68 -0.21 16.94
CA ALA A 138 -1.32 -0.75 16.83
C ALA A 138 -0.80 -1.21 18.20
N GLY A 139 -0.67 -2.52 18.38
CA GLY A 139 -0.34 -3.16 19.65
C GLY A 139 -1.55 -3.65 20.45
N GLU A 140 -2.77 -3.45 19.97
CA GLU A 140 -4.03 -3.90 20.60
C GLU A 140 -4.78 -4.89 19.71
N LEU A 141 -5.12 -4.48 18.48
CA LEU A 141 -5.81 -5.31 17.48
C LEU A 141 -4.99 -5.51 16.19
N SER A 142 -3.82 -4.88 16.09
CA SER A 142 -2.93 -4.97 14.94
C SER A 142 -1.48 -5.05 15.40
N LEU A 143 -0.73 -6.01 14.87
CA LEU A 143 0.70 -6.17 15.08
C LEU A 143 1.46 -6.09 13.76
N SER A 144 2.71 -5.66 13.82
CA SER A 144 3.69 -5.82 12.76
C SER A 144 4.52 -7.05 13.09
N VAL A 145 4.64 -7.96 12.14
CA VAL A 145 5.47 -9.17 12.26
C VAL A 145 6.47 -9.17 11.12
N ASP A 146 7.73 -9.48 11.41
CA ASP A 146 8.75 -9.66 10.37
C ASP A 146 8.90 -11.14 9.95
N GLY A 147 9.93 -11.42 9.14
CA GLY A 147 10.17 -12.76 8.60
C GLY A 147 10.62 -13.79 9.65
N ASP A 148 11.16 -13.33 10.78
CA ASP A 148 11.65 -14.19 11.87
C ASP A 148 10.59 -14.34 12.98
N GLY A 149 9.40 -13.76 12.79
CA GLY A 149 8.30 -13.80 13.75
C GLY A 149 8.37 -12.69 14.80
N GLU A 150 9.30 -11.75 14.69
CA GLU A 150 9.46 -10.68 15.67
C GLU A 150 8.26 -9.74 15.66
N LEU A 151 7.69 -9.52 16.84
CA LEU A 151 6.49 -8.71 17.03
C LEU A 151 6.88 -7.30 17.44
N ALA A 152 6.34 -6.33 16.71
CA ALA A 152 6.30 -4.94 17.11
C ALA A 152 4.87 -4.42 17.00
N ARG A 153 4.49 -3.45 17.81
CA ARG A 153 3.16 -2.83 17.68
C ARG A 153 2.99 -2.08 16.35
N CYS A 154 4.07 -1.55 15.80
CA CYS A 154 4.05 -0.76 14.57
C CYS A 154 5.41 -0.87 13.87
N HIS A 155 5.40 -0.94 12.54
CA HIS A 155 6.63 -1.03 11.73
C HIS A 155 7.64 0.11 11.97
N PHE A 156 7.16 1.29 12.41
CA PHE A 156 8.00 2.47 12.65
C PHE A 156 8.34 2.70 14.13
N ILE A 157 7.92 1.80 15.02
CA ILE A 157 8.22 1.87 16.44
C ILE A 157 9.14 0.68 16.75
N PRO A 158 10.41 0.93 17.11
CA PRO A 158 11.44 -0.11 17.20
C PRO A 158 11.28 -1.03 18.42
N GLU A 159 10.33 -0.74 19.30
CA GLU A 159 10.04 -1.53 20.48
C GLU A 159 9.51 -2.92 20.08
N ARG A 160 10.31 -3.95 20.41
CA ARG A 160 9.93 -5.35 20.30
C ARG A 160 8.99 -5.72 21.45
N LEU A 161 7.90 -6.40 21.12
CA LEU A 161 6.93 -6.93 22.07
C LEU A 161 7.18 -8.39 22.43
N GLY A 162 7.68 -9.19 21.48
CA GLY A 162 7.82 -10.63 21.62
C GLY A 162 8.08 -11.31 20.27
N ASN A 163 7.81 -12.60 20.18
CA ASN A 163 7.89 -13.39 18.95
C ASN A 163 6.62 -14.25 18.78
N LEU A 164 6.08 -14.24 17.56
CA LEU A 164 4.83 -14.90 17.18
C LEU A 164 4.82 -16.41 17.47
N TYR A 165 5.99 -17.05 17.44
CA TYR A 165 6.10 -18.50 17.55
C TYR A 165 6.36 -18.98 18.98
N THR A 166 6.77 -18.10 19.89
CA THR A 166 7.20 -18.49 21.24
C THR A 166 6.37 -17.89 22.36
N ASP A 167 5.76 -16.73 22.13
CA ASP A 167 5.12 -15.94 23.18
C ASP A 167 3.59 -15.96 23.03
N ASP A 168 2.87 -15.88 24.16
CA ASP A 168 1.42 -15.70 24.15
C ASP A 168 1.05 -14.25 23.83
N LEU A 169 0.22 -14.05 22.80
CA LEU A 169 -0.22 -12.74 22.37
C LEU A 169 -1.13 -12.06 23.41
N ALA A 170 -1.89 -12.81 24.19
CA ALA A 170 -2.89 -12.25 25.11
C ALA A 170 -2.27 -11.27 26.11
N ASP A 171 -1.05 -11.55 26.57
CA ASP A 171 -0.37 -10.74 27.59
C ASP A 171 0.26 -9.44 27.04
N MET A 172 0.47 -9.35 25.72
CA MET A 172 1.15 -8.20 25.09
C MET A 172 0.22 -7.21 24.39
N LEU A 173 -1.02 -7.63 24.08
CA LEU A 173 -2.02 -6.86 23.36
C LEU A 173 -2.74 -5.86 24.28
N GLN A 174 -2.46 -4.57 24.10
CA GLN A 174 -3.09 -3.48 24.84
C GLN A 174 -2.99 -2.16 24.08
N GLU A 175 -3.96 -1.27 24.32
CA GLU A 175 -3.94 0.08 23.78
C GLU A 175 -2.69 0.83 24.26
N ARG A 176 -1.98 1.48 23.32
CA ARG A 176 -0.85 2.34 23.63
C ARG A 176 -0.93 3.63 22.81
N SER A 177 -0.54 4.74 23.43
CA SER A 177 -0.44 6.01 22.71
C SER A 177 0.73 6.01 21.73
N CYS A 178 0.60 6.78 20.65
CA CYS A 178 1.64 6.89 19.63
C CYS A 178 2.76 7.86 20.10
N PRO A 179 4.05 7.46 20.06
CA PRO A 179 5.18 8.29 20.49
C PRO A 179 5.69 9.20 19.35
N ARG A 180 5.42 8.79 18.10
CA ARG A 180 5.77 9.53 16.88
C ARG A 180 5.05 10.87 16.84
N PHE A 181 5.76 11.89 16.37
CA PHE A 181 5.17 13.21 16.12
C PHE A 181 4.07 13.16 15.04
N LYS A 182 4.32 12.43 13.94
CA LYS A 182 3.38 12.24 12.82
C LYS A 182 3.32 10.77 12.42
N CYS A 183 2.18 10.33 11.92
CA CYS A 183 2.01 9.01 11.30
C CYS A 183 1.65 9.21 9.84
N ASP A 184 2.59 8.87 8.94
CA ASP A 184 2.57 9.15 7.51
C ASP A 184 2.46 7.88 6.64
N CYS A 185 2.65 6.71 7.24
CA CYS A 185 2.44 5.42 6.59
C CYS A 185 0.99 4.95 6.71
N TYR A 186 0.39 4.48 5.62
CA TYR A 186 -0.98 3.98 5.64
C TYR A 186 -1.18 2.84 6.64
N ILE A 187 -0.26 1.88 6.64
CA ILE A 187 -0.27 0.74 7.57
C ILE A 187 -0.36 1.17 9.04
N GLY A 188 0.18 2.35 9.37
CA GLY A 188 0.12 2.90 10.72
C GLY A 188 -1.10 3.77 10.96
N TYR A 189 -1.35 4.78 10.11
CA TYR A 189 -2.44 5.72 10.39
C TYR A 189 -3.83 5.13 10.15
N ALA A 190 -3.93 4.04 9.38
CA ALA A 190 -5.18 3.29 9.27
C ALA A 190 -5.61 2.64 10.60
N GLN A 191 -4.67 2.47 11.54
CA GLN A 191 -4.92 1.93 12.89
C GLN A 191 -5.24 3.02 13.93
N ARG A 192 -5.19 4.30 13.56
CA ARG A 192 -5.51 5.39 14.49
C ARG A 192 -7.01 5.46 14.75
N LYS A 193 -7.40 5.39 16.03
CA LYS A 193 -8.81 5.43 16.45
C LYS A 193 -9.48 6.78 16.15
N ASP A 194 -8.69 7.85 16.06
CA ASP A 194 -9.16 9.20 15.75
C ASP A 194 -9.26 9.50 14.23
N LEU A 195 -8.97 8.52 13.38
CA LEU A 195 -9.10 8.62 11.93
C LEU A 195 -10.18 7.65 11.40
N PRO A 196 -10.81 7.93 10.25
CA PRO A 196 -12.01 7.22 9.83
C PRO A 196 -11.74 5.86 9.16
N PHE A 197 -10.49 5.44 8.98
CA PHE A 197 -10.14 4.31 8.09
C PHE A 197 -10.76 2.98 8.49
N GLN A 198 -10.78 2.66 9.78
CA GLN A 198 -11.42 1.43 10.28
C GLN A 198 -12.91 1.41 9.94
N ARG A 199 -13.59 2.54 10.10
CA ARG A 199 -15.01 2.67 9.76
C ARG A 199 -15.27 2.66 8.26
N VAL A 200 -14.41 3.30 7.48
CA VAL A 200 -14.59 3.46 6.02
C VAL A 200 -14.30 2.16 5.27
N PHE A 201 -13.25 1.44 5.66
CA PHE A 201 -12.77 0.26 4.93
C PHE A 201 -13.10 -1.06 5.65
N GLY A 202 -13.43 -1.04 6.94
CA GLY A 202 -13.79 -2.24 7.68
C GLY A 202 -12.73 -3.34 7.57
N THR A 203 -13.17 -4.55 7.22
CA THR A 203 -12.28 -5.70 6.99
C THR A 203 -11.27 -5.47 5.85
N GLY A 204 -11.56 -4.57 4.91
CA GLY A 204 -10.69 -4.17 3.80
C GLY A 204 -9.64 -3.11 4.16
N VAL A 205 -9.54 -2.69 5.43
CA VAL A 205 -8.69 -1.57 5.87
C VAL A 205 -7.20 -1.75 5.61
N LEU A 206 -6.67 -2.98 5.51
CA LEU A 206 -5.24 -3.13 5.23
C LEU A 206 -4.89 -2.91 3.75
N ALA A 207 -5.88 -2.96 2.85
CA ALA A 207 -5.71 -2.82 1.41
C ALA A 207 -6.51 -1.65 0.80
N ARG A 208 -7.17 -0.81 1.61
CA ARG A 208 -8.13 0.21 1.16
C ARG A 208 -9.22 -0.34 0.24
N ILE A 209 -9.76 -1.51 0.59
CA ILE A 209 -10.89 -2.09 -0.12
C ILE A 209 -12.15 -1.60 0.59
N ALA A 210 -13.00 -0.87 -0.13
CA ALA A 210 -14.28 -0.46 0.40
C ALA A 210 -15.20 -1.69 0.52
N PRO A 211 -16.07 -1.76 1.53
CA PRO A 211 -17.14 -2.74 1.55
C PRO A 211 -17.96 -2.65 0.26
N GLU A 212 -18.46 -3.79 -0.22
CA GLU A 212 -19.46 -3.79 -1.30
C GLU A 212 -20.66 -2.95 -0.84
N GLN A 213 -21.10 -2.03 -1.70
CA GLN A 213 -22.25 -1.15 -1.48
C GLN A 213 -23.52 -1.76 -2.05
#